data_AF-A0A671K2Q8-F1
#
_entry.id   AF-A0A671K2Q8-F1
#
_cell.length_a   1.000
_cell.length_b   1.000
_cell.length_c   1.000
_cell.angle_alpha   90.00
_cell.angle_beta   90.00
_cell.angle_gamma   90.00
#
_symmetry.space_group_name_H-M   'P 1'
#
loop_
_entity.id
_entity.type
_entity.pdbx_description
1 polymer ?
#
loop_
_entity_poly.entity_id
_entity_poly.type
_entity_poly.pdbx_seq_one_letter_code
_entity_poly.pdbx_strand_id
1 'polypeptide(L)'
;MHKSQFQKIDHYDWFCAPGSQIQKNAIFLKLHENSCQINKITPNVVPTSQTQLSEQRTFHIDHVLMTAAEAFGAGVETTSTTLLWTIAFLLHHPQVQERVHSELDECVGQARAPSLSDRSHLPLLDAVLCEVMRIRPVSPVLIPHVAMQDTSLGGHSVPKGTRVLVNMWAIHHDPKHWDEPEQFRPERFLDSSGRRVTPSSFLPFGAGPRVCVGESLARIELFLFASRLLQCFHFSVPPGASLPELGHECMNACVCEREQEQKKVNMLNWPSKKAT
;
A
#
# COMPACT_ATOMS: atom_id res chain seq x y z
N MET A 1 11.44 19.68 -46.91
CA MET A 1 10.24 19.21 -46.19
C MET A 1 10.26 17.69 -46.16
N HIS A 2 10.50 17.08 -45.00
CA HIS A 2 9.87 15.82 -44.56
C HIS A 2 10.30 15.58 -43.11
N LYS A 3 9.34 15.72 -42.19
CA LYS A 3 9.50 15.44 -40.76
C LYS A 3 9.39 13.93 -40.55
N SER A 4 10.35 13.32 -39.87
CA SER A 4 10.21 11.99 -39.26
C SER A 4 9.39 12.12 -37.97
N GLN A 5 8.37 11.30 -37.85
CA GLN A 5 7.59 11.16 -36.62
C GLN A 5 8.34 10.23 -35.66
N PHE A 6 8.68 10.75 -34.47
CA PHE A 6 9.01 9.92 -33.33
C PHE A 6 7.69 9.52 -32.66
N GLN A 7 7.37 8.22 -32.67
CA GLN A 7 6.32 7.64 -31.81
C GLN A 7 6.82 7.64 -30.36
N LYS A 8 5.96 8.11 -29.45
CA LYS A 8 6.13 7.97 -28.01
C LYS A 8 6.17 6.48 -27.67
N ILE A 9 7.19 6.07 -26.91
CA ILE A 9 7.28 4.75 -26.29
C ILE A 9 6.65 4.90 -24.89
N ASP A 10 5.56 4.19 -24.64
CA ASP A 10 4.92 4.16 -23.33
C ASP A 10 5.77 3.30 -22.37
N HIS A 11 6.08 3.83 -21.19
CA HIS A 11 7.08 3.31 -20.24
C HIS A 11 6.73 1.96 -19.55
N TYR A 12 5.72 1.21 -20.01
CA TYR A 12 5.31 -0.08 -19.44
C TYR A 12 6.15 -1.28 -19.92
N ASP A 13 7.05 -1.09 -20.88
CA ASP A 13 7.83 -2.18 -21.50
C ASP A 13 8.99 -2.72 -20.64
N TRP A 14 9.37 -2.06 -19.54
CA TRP A 14 10.52 -2.51 -18.74
C TRP A 14 10.29 -3.86 -18.03
N PHE A 15 9.04 -4.19 -17.69
CA PHE A 15 8.69 -5.50 -17.12
C PHE A 15 8.37 -6.56 -18.20
N CYS A 16 8.18 -6.13 -19.45
CA CYS A 16 7.79 -6.98 -20.59
C CYS A 16 8.88 -7.15 -21.66
N ALA A 17 10.13 -6.72 -21.41
CA ALA A 17 11.23 -6.98 -22.32
C ALA A 17 11.47 -8.51 -22.47
N PRO A 18 11.33 -9.10 -23.67
CA PRO A 18 11.64 -10.50 -23.88
C PRO A 18 13.16 -10.69 -23.76
N GLY A 19 13.62 -11.34 -22.68
CA GLY A 19 15.02 -11.72 -22.55
C GLY A 19 15.64 -11.70 -21.15
N SER A 20 14.94 -11.24 -20.10
CA SER A 20 15.47 -11.35 -18.74
C SER A 20 15.25 -12.77 -18.18
N GLN A 21 16.31 -13.41 -17.69
CA GLN A 21 16.28 -14.77 -17.11
C GLN A 21 15.37 -14.92 -15.88
N ILE A 22 14.73 -13.85 -15.41
CA ILE A 22 13.81 -13.83 -14.27
C ILE A 22 12.36 -14.25 -14.67
N GLN A 23 12.03 -14.26 -15.96
CA GLN A 23 10.66 -14.52 -16.44
C GLN A 23 10.23 -15.99 -16.49
N LYS A 24 11.13 -16.97 -16.36
CA LYS A 24 10.74 -18.36 -16.66
C LYS A 24 9.73 -18.99 -15.66
N ASN A 25 9.58 -18.44 -14.45
CA ASN A 25 8.71 -19.02 -13.40
C ASN A 25 7.79 -18.01 -12.70
N ALA A 26 7.64 -16.78 -13.20
CA ALA A 26 6.80 -15.76 -12.56
C ALA A 26 5.38 -15.79 -13.15
N ILE A 27 4.44 -16.41 -12.44
CA ILE A 27 3.01 -16.31 -12.80
C ILE A 27 2.46 -15.04 -12.12
N PHE A 28 2.08 -14.06 -12.93
CA PHE A 28 1.33 -12.89 -12.47
C PHE A 28 -0.15 -13.23 -12.43
N LEU A 29 -0.76 -13.18 -11.24
CA LEU A 29 -2.17 -13.50 -11.08
C LEU A 29 -2.99 -12.22 -10.90
N LYS A 30 -3.95 -12.05 -11.82
CA LYS A 30 -5.16 -11.27 -11.59
C LYS A 30 -6.20 -12.25 -11.03
N LEU A 31 -6.61 -12.07 -9.78
CA LEU A 31 -7.67 -12.91 -9.20
C LEU A 31 -8.96 -12.62 -9.97
N HIS A 32 -9.45 -13.60 -10.71
CA HIS A 32 -10.70 -13.52 -11.44
C HIS A 32 -11.67 -14.53 -10.83
N GLU A 33 -12.78 -14.05 -10.28
CA GLU A 33 -13.80 -14.91 -9.68
C GLU A 33 -14.48 -15.77 -10.76
N ASN A 34 -14.39 -17.08 -10.59
CA ASN A 34 -15.52 -17.98 -10.80
C ASN A 34 -15.71 -18.75 -9.50
N SER A 35 -16.75 -18.39 -8.75
CA SER A 35 -17.37 -19.15 -7.65
C SER A 35 -16.40 -19.69 -6.58
N CYS A 36 -15.95 -18.82 -5.66
CA CYS A 36 -15.46 -19.28 -4.36
C CYS A 36 -16.64 -19.25 -3.38
N GLN A 37 -17.44 -20.33 -3.36
CA GLN A 37 -18.32 -20.56 -2.22
C GLN A 37 -17.44 -20.75 -0.99
N ILE A 38 -17.61 -19.86 0.00
CA ILE A 38 -16.97 -19.98 1.31
C ILE A 38 -17.63 -21.16 2.02
N ASN A 39 -17.20 -22.38 1.69
CA ASN A 39 -17.49 -23.54 2.51
C ASN A 39 -16.72 -23.36 3.81
N LYS A 40 -17.46 -23.31 4.93
CA LYS A 40 -16.89 -23.34 6.28
C LYS A 40 -16.00 -24.58 6.39
N ILE A 41 -14.68 -24.39 6.30
CA ILE A 41 -13.72 -25.42 6.62
C ILE A 41 -13.76 -25.58 8.13
N THR A 42 -14.51 -26.57 8.61
CA THR A 42 -14.34 -27.09 9.97
C THR A 42 -12.91 -27.62 10.08
N PRO A 43 -12.13 -27.23 11.10
CA PRO A 43 -10.80 -27.78 11.29
C PRO A 43 -10.93 -29.25 11.68
N ASN A 44 -10.57 -30.15 10.77
CA ASN A 44 -10.32 -31.54 11.13
C ASN A 44 -9.06 -31.56 12.01
N VAL A 45 -9.28 -31.74 13.31
CA VAL A 45 -8.23 -31.96 14.29
C VAL A 45 -7.65 -33.35 14.04
N VAL A 46 -6.47 -33.40 13.41
CA VAL A 46 -5.62 -34.59 13.40
C VAL A 46 -5.10 -34.79 14.83
N PRO A 47 -5.21 -35.98 15.43
CA PRO A 47 -4.64 -36.21 16.75
C PRO A 47 -3.11 -36.26 16.62
N THR A 48 -2.45 -35.19 17.04
CA THR A 48 -1.00 -35.14 17.15
C THR A 48 -0.58 -36.07 18.29
N SER A 49 -0.01 -37.21 17.94
CA SER A 49 0.71 -38.08 18.87
C SER A 49 1.77 -37.25 19.59
N GLN A 50 1.74 -37.28 20.93
CA GLN A 50 2.72 -36.68 21.79
C GLN A 50 4.09 -37.32 21.54
N THR A 51 4.98 -36.57 20.88
CA THR A 51 6.41 -36.92 20.86
C THR A 51 7.24 -35.64 21.01
N GLN A 52 7.79 -35.49 22.22
CA GLN A 52 8.94 -34.68 22.61
C GLN A 52 8.80 -33.14 22.53
N LEU A 53 8.28 -32.58 23.63
CA LEU A 53 8.57 -31.21 24.06
C LEU A 53 10.03 -31.14 24.56
N SER A 54 10.99 -30.76 23.70
CA SER A 54 12.23 -30.06 24.12
C SER A 54 13.12 -29.69 22.93
N GLU A 55 12.84 -28.54 22.30
CA GLU A 55 13.89 -27.70 21.74
C GLU A 55 13.64 -26.29 22.26
N GLN A 56 14.44 -25.85 23.23
CA GLN A 56 14.49 -24.44 23.61
C GLN A 56 14.93 -23.66 22.36
N ARG A 57 13.99 -23.04 21.65
CA ARG A 57 14.32 -22.07 20.59
C ARG A 57 14.95 -20.85 21.28
N THR A 58 16.27 -20.84 21.35
CA THR A 58 17.04 -19.71 21.82
C THR A 58 16.96 -18.59 20.78
N PHE A 59 16.37 -17.45 21.14
CA PHE A 59 16.39 -16.25 20.31
C PHE A 59 17.82 -15.68 20.31
N HIS A 60 18.52 -15.79 19.18
CA HIS A 60 19.81 -15.14 18.99
C HIS A 60 19.64 -13.62 18.84
N ILE A 61 20.66 -12.85 19.22
CA ILE A 61 20.67 -11.39 19.09
C ILE A 61 20.42 -10.95 17.64
N ASP A 62 20.93 -11.71 16.66
CA ASP A 62 20.70 -11.41 15.23
C ASP A 62 19.23 -11.50 14.85
N HIS A 63 18.46 -12.43 15.43
CA HIS A 63 17.02 -12.50 15.19
C HIS A 63 16.29 -11.26 15.70
N VAL A 64 16.70 -10.75 16.87
CA VAL A 64 16.13 -9.53 17.45
C VAL A 64 16.44 -8.32 16.56
N LEU A 65 17.70 -8.18 16.15
CA LEU A 65 18.14 -7.08 15.29
C LEU A 65 17.45 -7.11 13.93
N MET A 66 17.37 -8.27 13.28
CA MET A 66 16.71 -8.43 11.99
C MET A 66 15.21 -8.18 12.09
N THR A 67 14.54 -8.70 13.12
CA THR A 67 13.10 -8.47 13.32
C THR A 67 12.80 -6.99 13.55
N ALA A 68 13.64 -6.30 14.34
CA ALA A 68 13.49 -4.87 14.54
C ALA A 68 13.69 -4.09 13.24
N ALA A 69 14.73 -4.41 12.46
CA ALA A 69 14.99 -3.77 11.18
C ALA A 69 13.84 -3.99 10.18
N GLU A 70 13.30 -5.20 10.09
CA GLU A 70 12.13 -5.51 9.26
C GLU A 70 10.89 -4.72 9.69
N ALA A 71 10.62 -4.63 11.00
CA ALA A 71 9.49 -3.88 11.53
C ALA A 71 9.58 -2.37 11.20
N PHE A 72 10.76 -1.76 11.39
CA PHE A 72 10.97 -0.35 11.05
C PHE A 72 10.89 -0.11 9.54
N GLY A 73 11.56 -0.94 8.75
CA GLY A 73 11.56 -0.81 7.29
C GLY A 73 10.16 -0.96 6.70
N ALA A 74 9.42 -2.00 7.11
CA ALA A 74 8.08 -2.26 6.60
C ALA A 74 7.03 -1.27 7.11
N GLY A 75 7.15 -0.77 8.35
CA GLY A 75 6.13 0.08 8.98
C GLY A 75 6.26 1.57 8.65
N VAL A 76 7.47 2.10 8.58
CA VAL A 76 7.67 3.56 8.46
C VAL A 76 7.33 4.07 7.06
N GLU A 77 7.92 3.47 6.03
CA GLU A 77 7.77 3.96 4.65
C GLU A 77 6.35 3.75 4.12
N THR A 78 5.71 2.63 4.44
CA THR A 78 4.35 2.31 3.97
C THR A 78 3.29 3.23 4.57
N THR A 79 3.30 3.45 5.89
CA THR A 79 2.33 4.33 6.56
C THR A 79 2.54 5.78 6.13
N SER A 80 3.77 6.28 6.12
CA SER A 80 4.08 7.67 5.74
C SER A 80 3.70 7.96 4.28
N THR A 81 3.99 7.04 3.36
CA THR A 81 3.58 7.17 1.95
C THR A 81 2.07 7.20 1.79
N THR A 82 1.32 6.40 2.57
CA THR A 82 -0.14 6.41 2.54
C THR A 82 -0.71 7.75 3.05
N LEU A 83 -0.13 8.33 4.10
CA LEU A 83 -0.49 9.67 4.58
C LEU A 83 -0.19 10.74 3.53
N LEU A 84 0.96 10.67 2.87
CA LEU A 84 1.32 11.59 1.79
C LEU A 84 0.32 11.52 0.64
N TRP A 85 -0.05 10.31 0.19
CA TRP A 85 -1.10 10.13 -0.81
C TRP A 85 -2.44 10.69 -0.33
N THR A 86 -2.77 10.52 0.95
CA THR A 86 -4.01 11.08 1.51
C THR A 86 -4.05 12.60 1.35
N ILE A 87 -2.97 13.29 1.70
CA ILE A 87 -2.86 14.75 1.51
C ILE A 87 -2.92 15.10 0.01
N ALA A 88 -2.20 14.36 -0.84
CA ALA A 88 -2.20 14.61 -2.28
C ALA A 88 -3.61 14.49 -2.89
N PHE A 89 -4.37 13.45 -2.57
CA PHE A 89 -5.75 13.33 -3.03
C PHE A 89 -6.64 14.44 -2.46
N LEU A 90 -6.51 14.81 -1.19
CA LEU A 90 -7.32 15.89 -0.61
C LEU A 90 -7.02 17.27 -1.22
N LEU A 91 -5.80 17.51 -1.73
CA LEU A 91 -5.47 18.71 -2.50
C LEU A 91 -6.21 18.77 -3.84
N HIS A 92 -6.38 17.62 -4.50
CA HIS A 92 -7.16 17.50 -5.75
C HIS A 92 -8.68 17.52 -5.50
N HIS A 93 -9.11 17.20 -4.28
CA HIS A 93 -10.51 17.09 -3.89
C HIS A 93 -10.84 17.97 -2.68
N PRO A 94 -10.73 19.31 -2.79
CA PRO A 94 -10.97 20.24 -1.66
C PRO A 94 -12.38 20.08 -1.07
N GLN A 95 -13.39 19.77 -1.87
CA GLN A 95 -14.75 19.48 -1.43
C GLN A 95 -14.85 18.27 -0.48
N VAL A 96 -13.97 17.27 -0.66
CA VAL A 96 -13.90 16.12 0.25
C VAL A 96 -13.20 16.53 1.54
N GLN A 97 -12.13 17.34 1.43
CA GLN A 97 -11.41 17.88 2.58
C GLN A 97 -12.33 18.71 3.50
N GLU A 98 -13.15 19.59 2.92
CA GLU A 98 -14.13 20.41 3.65
C GLU A 98 -15.18 19.57 4.39
N ARG A 99 -15.67 18.49 3.76
CA ARG A 99 -16.60 17.55 4.41
C ARG A 99 -15.95 16.80 5.56
N VAL A 100 -14.68 16.40 5.42
CA VAL A 100 -13.93 15.77 6.51
C VAL A 100 -13.69 16.75 7.66
N HIS A 101 -13.38 18.01 7.38
CA HIS A 101 -13.26 19.04 8.43
C HIS A 101 -14.60 19.25 9.16
N SER A 102 -15.70 19.32 8.42
CA SER A 102 -17.04 19.44 9.02
C SER A 102 -17.35 18.24 9.93
N GLU A 103 -17.04 17.01 9.48
CA GLU A 103 -17.21 15.79 10.28
C GLU A 103 -16.35 15.83 11.56
N LEU A 104 -15.09 16.28 11.46
CA LEU A 104 -14.18 16.44 12.60
C LEU A 104 -14.66 17.51 13.59
N ASP A 105 -15.10 18.66 13.10
CA ASP A 105 -15.57 19.77 13.93
C ASP A 105 -16.85 19.39 14.68
N GLU A 106 -17.78 18.68 14.03
CA GLU A 106 -19.02 18.20 14.66
C GLU A 106 -18.76 17.10 15.71
N CYS A 107 -17.88 16.14 15.42
CA CYS A 107 -17.72 14.95 16.26
C CYS A 107 -16.65 15.11 17.35
N VAL A 108 -15.59 15.85 17.07
CA VAL A 108 -14.42 16.00 17.97
C VAL A 108 -14.26 17.46 18.42
N GLY A 109 -14.49 18.41 17.51
CA GLY A 109 -14.24 19.84 17.73
C GLY A 109 -12.76 20.16 17.86
N GLN A 110 -12.44 21.36 18.35
CA GLN A 110 -11.07 21.88 18.42
C GLN A 110 -10.47 21.87 19.84
N ALA A 111 -11.25 21.50 20.86
CA ALA A 111 -10.82 21.56 22.27
C ALA A 111 -9.86 20.42 22.67
N ARG A 112 -9.84 19.31 21.93
CA ARG A 112 -9.00 18.14 22.19
C ARG A 112 -8.50 17.51 20.90
N ALA A 113 -7.42 16.74 20.99
CA ALA A 113 -6.97 15.92 19.87
C ALA A 113 -7.93 14.73 19.61
N PRO A 114 -8.02 14.22 18.36
CA PRO A 114 -8.74 13.00 18.05
C PRO A 114 -8.07 11.79 18.71
N SER A 115 -8.88 10.79 19.02
CA SER A 115 -8.49 9.55 19.67
C SER A 115 -9.10 8.36 18.91
N LEU A 116 -8.61 7.15 19.17
CA LEU A 116 -9.15 5.95 18.51
C LEU A 116 -10.65 5.72 18.79
N SER A 117 -11.17 6.20 19.92
CA SER A 117 -12.59 6.11 20.23
C SER A 117 -13.49 6.96 19.33
N ASP A 118 -12.91 7.96 18.65
CA ASP A 118 -13.63 8.83 17.72
C ASP A 118 -13.84 8.17 16.35
N ARG A 119 -13.06 7.14 16.02
CA ARG A 119 -13.05 6.54 14.67
C ARG A 119 -14.42 6.04 14.20
N SER A 120 -15.23 5.49 15.11
CA SER A 120 -16.58 5.03 14.76
C SER A 120 -17.55 6.17 14.40
N HIS A 121 -17.21 7.41 14.77
CA HIS A 121 -18.00 8.62 14.51
C HIS A 121 -17.44 9.44 13.36
N LEU A 122 -16.32 9.02 12.74
CA LEU A 122 -15.70 9.68 11.60
C LEU A 122 -15.69 8.77 10.36
N PRO A 123 -16.86 8.29 9.89
CA PRO A 123 -16.95 7.33 8.80
C PRO A 123 -16.40 7.88 7.48
N LEU A 124 -16.55 9.18 7.18
CA LEU A 124 -16.01 9.77 5.95
C LEU A 124 -14.48 9.81 5.98
N LEU A 125 -13.87 10.18 7.10
CA LEU A 125 -12.41 10.11 7.23
C LEU A 125 -11.89 8.67 7.08
N ASP A 126 -12.54 7.68 7.71
CA ASP A 126 -12.16 6.26 7.55
C ASP A 126 -12.32 5.80 6.09
N ALA A 127 -13.38 6.26 5.42
CA ALA A 127 -13.63 6.00 4.00
C ALA A 127 -12.58 6.63 3.07
N VAL A 128 -12.15 7.86 3.34
CA VAL A 128 -11.06 8.54 2.62
C VAL A 128 -9.77 7.72 2.73
N LEU A 129 -9.38 7.30 3.94
CA LEU A 129 -8.18 6.50 4.14
C LEU A 129 -8.25 5.15 3.42
N CYS A 130 -9.42 4.51 3.44
CA CYS A 130 -9.63 3.26 2.70
C CYS A 130 -9.54 3.47 1.18
N GLU A 131 -10.11 4.55 0.66
CA GLU A 131 -10.05 4.86 -0.77
C GLU A 131 -8.64 5.18 -1.24
N VAL A 132 -7.85 5.91 -0.44
CA VAL A 132 -6.44 6.15 -0.73
C VAL A 132 -5.67 4.83 -0.81
N MET A 133 -5.82 3.94 0.17
CA MET A 133 -5.16 2.63 0.17
C MET A 133 -5.61 1.74 -1.00
N ARG A 134 -6.84 1.93 -1.52
CA ARG A 134 -7.34 1.21 -2.69
C ARG A 134 -6.75 1.75 -3.99
N ILE A 135 -6.89 3.05 -4.23
CA ILE A 135 -6.52 3.67 -5.50
C ILE A 135 -5.01 3.81 -5.65
N ARG A 136 -4.27 3.94 -4.54
CA ARG A 136 -2.81 3.96 -4.49
C ARG A 136 -2.31 2.97 -3.43
N PRO A 137 -2.37 1.66 -3.71
CA PRO A 137 -1.80 0.67 -2.82
C PRO A 137 -0.28 0.87 -2.80
N VAL A 138 0.29 1.12 -1.63
CA VAL A 138 1.75 1.32 -1.45
C VAL A 138 2.57 0.09 -1.89
N SER A 139 1.94 -1.08 -1.97
CA SER A 139 2.49 -2.29 -2.57
C SER A 139 1.58 -2.73 -3.72
N PRO A 140 1.77 -2.21 -4.95
CA PRO A 140 0.94 -2.56 -6.11
C PRO A 140 1.16 -4.01 -6.55
N VAL A 141 2.35 -4.56 -6.32
CA VAL A 141 2.63 -6.00 -6.36
C VAL A 141 3.06 -6.39 -4.96
N LEU A 142 2.33 -7.31 -4.33
CA LEU A 142 2.62 -7.74 -2.97
C LEU A 142 3.97 -8.48 -2.88
N ILE A 143 4.43 -8.70 -1.64
CA ILE A 143 5.61 -9.50 -1.34
C ILE A 143 5.48 -10.89 -1.99
N PRO A 144 6.49 -11.36 -2.73
CA PRO A 144 6.43 -12.64 -3.43
C PRO A 144 6.20 -13.84 -2.50
N HIS A 145 5.35 -14.76 -2.93
CA HIS A 145 5.16 -16.07 -2.30
C HIS A 145 5.85 -17.18 -3.07
N VAL A 146 5.99 -18.36 -2.46
CA VAL A 146 6.48 -19.59 -3.11
C VAL A 146 5.54 -20.75 -2.81
N ALA A 147 5.18 -21.53 -3.84
CA ALA A 147 4.42 -22.76 -3.68
C ALA A 147 5.27 -23.83 -2.97
N MET A 148 4.87 -24.24 -1.77
CA MET A 148 5.64 -25.23 -0.98
C MET A 148 5.42 -26.68 -1.43
N GLN A 149 4.38 -26.92 -2.24
CA GLN A 149 4.02 -28.19 -2.86
C GLN A 149 3.31 -27.94 -4.18
N ASP A 150 3.20 -28.97 -5.02
CA ASP A 150 2.38 -28.92 -6.22
C ASP A 150 0.93 -28.60 -5.82
N THR A 151 0.36 -27.59 -6.46
CA THR A 151 -0.98 -27.09 -6.15
C THR A 151 -1.66 -26.58 -7.43
N SER A 152 -2.82 -25.95 -7.30
CA SER A 152 -3.47 -25.27 -8.41
C SER A 152 -4.04 -23.92 -7.99
N LEU A 153 -4.10 -22.97 -8.94
CA LEU A 153 -4.69 -21.65 -8.76
C LEU A 153 -5.54 -21.33 -10.00
N GLY A 154 -6.82 -21.02 -9.81
CA GLY A 154 -7.73 -20.68 -10.92
C GLY A 154 -7.86 -21.78 -11.99
N GLY A 155 -7.71 -23.06 -11.61
CA GLY A 155 -7.72 -24.20 -12.54
C GLY A 155 -6.37 -24.48 -13.23
N HIS A 156 -5.33 -23.68 -12.97
CA HIS A 156 -3.99 -23.90 -13.50
C HIS A 156 -3.10 -24.63 -12.49
N SER A 157 -2.32 -25.61 -12.95
CA SER A 157 -1.33 -26.30 -12.12
C SER A 157 -0.17 -25.36 -11.77
N VAL A 158 0.21 -25.34 -10.50
CA VAL A 158 1.31 -24.54 -9.95
C VAL A 158 2.29 -25.52 -9.28
N PRO A 159 3.40 -25.85 -9.94
CA PRO A 159 4.41 -26.74 -9.37
C PRO A 159 5.04 -26.16 -8.10
N LYS A 160 5.50 -27.04 -7.22
CA LYS A 160 6.34 -26.71 -6.07
C LYS A 160 7.55 -25.87 -6.51
N GLY A 161 7.86 -24.84 -5.73
CA GLY A 161 8.96 -23.91 -5.99
C GLY A 161 8.60 -22.74 -6.90
N THR A 162 7.40 -22.73 -7.49
CA THR A 162 6.91 -21.59 -8.28
C THR A 162 6.78 -20.34 -7.41
N ARG A 163 7.33 -19.20 -7.88
CA ARG A 163 7.12 -17.89 -7.25
C ARG A 163 5.78 -17.33 -7.71
N VAL A 164 4.99 -16.87 -6.76
CA VAL A 164 3.66 -16.31 -7.00
C VAL A 164 3.66 -14.83 -6.63
N LEU A 165 3.27 -13.98 -7.58
CA LEU A 165 3.15 -12.54 -7.41
C LEU A 165 1.67 -12.15 -7.47
N VAL A 166 1.20 -11.45 -6.44
CA VAL A 166 -0.17 -10.93 -6.39
C VAL A 166 -0.15 -9.49 -6.86
N ASN A 167 -0.83 -9.21 -7.97
CA ASN A 167 -1.00 -7.86 -8.48
C ASN A 167 -2.17 -7.18 -7.76
N MET A 168 -1.86 -6.54 -6.64
CA MET A 168 -2.84 -5.83 -5.82
C MET A 168 -3.46 -4.66 -6.57
N TRP A 169 -2.66 -3.92 -7.35
CA TRP A 169 -3.17 -2.82 -8.17
C TRP A 169 -4.28 -3.29 -9.11
N ALA A 170 -4.06 -4.41 -9.82
CA ALA A 170 -5.06 -4.98 -10.73
C ALA A 170 -6.34 -5.47 -10.01
N ILE A 171 -6.24 -5.94 -8.77
CA ILE A 171 -7.41 -6.33 -7.96
C ILE A 171 -8.21 -5.09 -7.54
N HIS A 172 -7.50 -4.04 -7.11
CA HIS A 172 -8.11 -2.78 -6.65
C HIS A 172 -8.62 -1.88 -7.77
N HIS A 173 -8.21 -2.13 -9.02
CA HIS A 173 -8.64 -1.39 -10.22
C HIS A 173 -9.44 -2.27 -11.20
N ASP A 174 -9.92 -3.45 -10.78
CA ASP A 174 -10.77 -4.27 -11.64
C ASP A 174 -12.18 -3.64 -11.77
N PRO A 175 -12.60 -3.19 -12.98
CA PRO A 175 -13.92 -2.60 -13.17
C PRO A 175 -15.09 -3.56 -12.90
N LYS A 176 -14.84 -4.87 -12.75
CA LYS A 176 -15.84 -5.86 -12.32
C LYS A 176 -16.20 -5.75 -10.85
N HIS A 177 -15.27 -5.24 -10.03
CA HIS A 177 -15.43 -5.13 -8.58
C HIS A 177 -15.49 -3.69 -8.10
N TRP A 178 -14.92 -2.77 -8.88
CA TRP A 178 -14.78 -1.37 -8.53
C TRP A 178 -15.37 -0.51 -9.64
N ASP A 179 -16.51 0.10 -9.36
CA ASP A 179 -17.10 1.09 -10.26
C ASP A 179 -16.22 2.35 -10.30
N GLU A 180 -15.98 2.85 -11.53
CA GLU A 180 -15.03 3.92 -11.85
C GLU A 180 -13.70 3.79 -11.08
N PRO A 181 -12.90 2.73 -11.33
CA PRO A 181 -11.78 2.34 -10.46
C PRO A 181 -10.66 3.38 -10.38
N GLU A 182 -10.51 4.20 -11.41
CA GLU A 182 -9.51 5.27 -11.49
C GLU A 182 -9.96 6.57 -10.80
N GLN A 183 -11.22 6.68 -10.37
CA GLN A 183 -11.71 7.85 -9.66
C GLN A 183 -11.56 7.70 -8.16
N PHE A 184 -11.08 8.76 -7.51
CA PHE A 184 -11.06 8.88 -6.06
C PHE A 184 -12.48 9.15 -5.56
N ARG A 185 -13.12 8.12 -4.98
CA ARG A 185 -14.52 8.15 -4.56
C ARG A 185 -14.71 7.49 -3.19
N PRO A 186 -14.46 8.22 -2.08
CA PRO A 186 -14.60 7.70 -0.72
C PRO A 186 -15.97 7.06 -0.43
N GLU A 187 -17.02 7.53 -1.09
CA GLU A 187 -18.39 7.05 -0.95
C GLU A 187 -18.55 5.55 -1.17
N ARG A 188 -17.62 4.88 -1.88
CA ARG A 188 -17.65 3.42 -2.05
C ARG A 188 -17.45 2.64 -0.74
N PHE A 189 -16.92 3.30 0.29
CA PHE A 189 -16.76 2.76 1.64
C PHE A 189 -17.85 3.23 2.60
N LEU A 190 -18.94 3.82 2.08
CA LEU A 190 -20.10 4.26 2.85
C LEU A 190 -21.37 3.57 2.34
N ASP A 191 -22.27 3.18 3.26
CA ASP A 191 -23.62 2.78 2.89
C ASP A 191 -24.54 4.00 2.67
N SER A 192 -25.79 3.75 2.25
CA SER A 192 -26.79 4.80 2.03
C SER A 192 -27.14 5.62 3.28
N SER A 193 -26.78 5.13 4.48
CA SER A 193 -26.94 5.85 5.76
C SER A 193 -25.66 6.55 6.22
N GLY A 194 -24.60 6.55 5.41
CA GLY A 194 -23.32 7.17 5.74
C GLY A 194 -22.46 6.35 6.70
N ARG A 195 -22.79 5.08 6.96
CA ARG A 195 -21.98 4.21 7.83
C ARG A 195 -20.88 3.54 7.02
N ARG A 196 -19.74 3.30 7.67
CA ARG A 196 -18.61 2.63 7.01
C ARG A 196 -18.95 1.19 6.61
N VAL A 197 -18.66 0.87 5.35
CA VAL A 197 -18.71 -0.49 4.80
C VAL A 197 -17.35 -0.85 4.20
N THR A 198 -17.11 -2.15 4.00
CA THR A 198 -15.87 -2.64 3.41
C THR A 198 -16.18 -3.65 2.32
N PRO A 199 -15.95 -3.29 1.05
CA PRO A 199 -16.07 -4.23 -0.08
C PRO A 199 -15.15 -5.45 0.12
N SER A 200 -15.61 -6.63 -0.28
CA SER A 200 -14.83 -7.88 -0.14
C SER A 200 -13.51 -7.86 -0.92
N SER A 201 -13.47 -7.14 -2.05
CA SER A 201 -12.28 -6.97 -2.88
C SER A 201 -11.25 -6.00 -2.29
N PHE A 202 -11.54 -5.38 -1.14
CA PHE A 202 -10.63 -4.46 -0.45
C PHE A 202 -9.59 -5.20 0.41
N LEU A 203 -8.43 -5.45 -0.17
CA LEU A 203 -7.34 -6.24 0.46
C LEU A 203 -5.99 -5.48 0.55
N PRO A 204 -5.92 -4.23 1.05
CA PRO A 204 -4.69 -3.43 1.02
C PRO A 204 -3.50 -4.03 1.79
N PHE A 205 -3.78 -4.96 2.71
CA PHE A 205 -2.77 -5.65 3.53
C PHE A 205 -2.51 -7.10 3.10
N GLY A 206 -3.07 -7.52 1.96
CA GLY A 206 -3.06 -8.90 1.51
C GLY A 206 -4.09 -9.76 2.26
N ALA A 207 -3.92 -11.08 2.21
CA ALA A 207 -4.84 -12.05 2.81
C ALA A 207 -4.12 -13.34 3.21
N GLY A 208 -4.79 -14.16 4.02
CA GLY A 208 -4.31 -15.48 4.44
C GLY A 208 -3.19 -15.42 5.51
N PRO A 209 -2.43 -16.51 5.71
CA PRO A 209 -1.46 -16.62 6.80
C PRO A 209 -0.28 -15.64 6.74
N ARG A 210 -0.12 -14.92 5.63
CA ARG A 210 0.92 -13.90 5.41
C ARG A 210 0.32 -12.51 5.20
N VAL A 211 -0.92 -12.29 5.63
CA VAL A 211 -1.49 -10.95 5.76
C VAL A 211 -0.56 -10.07 6.60
N CYS A 212 -0.49 -8.78 6.29
CA CYS A 212 0.39 -7.84 6.97
C CYS A 212 0.19 -7.90 8.49
N VAL A 213 1.25 -8.29 9.21
CA VAL A 213 1.24 -8.33 10.68
C VAL A 213 1.06 -6.93 11.30
N GLY A 214 1.43 -5.88 10.55
CA GLY A 214 1.30 -4.48 10.97
C GLY A 214 -0.05 -3.84 10.68
N GLU A 215 -1.02 -4.57 10.09
CA GLU A 215 -2.31 -3.99 9.67
C GLU A 215 -3.01 -3.21 10.81
N SER A 216 -3.08 -3.79 12.01
CA SER A 216 -3.76 -3.16 13.14
C SER A 216 -3.08 -1.84 13.55
N LEU A 217 -1.75 -1.81 13.55
CA LEU A 217 -0.97 -0.62 13.90
C LEU A 217 -1.07 0.44 12.80
N ALA A 218 -0.91 0.05 11.53
CA ALA A 218 -1.03 0.96 10.40
C ALA A 218 -2.41 1.65 10.38
N ARG A 219 -3.50 0.90 10.61
CA ARG A 219 -4.84 1.50 10.68
C ARG A 219 -5.00 2.50 11.82
N ILE A 220 -4.35 2.27 12.96
CA ILE A 220 -4.32 3.19 14.10
C ILE A 220 -3.55 4.47 13.75
N GLU A 221 -2.34 4.30 13.22
CA GLU A 221 -1.47 5.42 12.85
C GLU A 221 -2.09 6.28 11.76
N LEU A 222 -2.57 5.68 10.67
CA LEU A 222 -3.20 6.39 9.56
C LEU A 222 -4.37 7.24 10.05
N PHE A 223 -5.24 6.67 10.89
CA PHE A 223 -6.39 7.39 11.42
C PHE A 223 -5.97 8.53 12.36
N LEU A 224 -5.10 8.27 13.35
CA LEU A 224 -4.70 9.28 14.32
C LEU A 224 -3.91 10.42 13.69
N PHE A 225 -2.96 10.11 12.79
CA PHE A 225 -2.20 11.14 12.10
C PHE A 225 -3.06 11.94 11.14
N ALA A 226 -3.87 11.28 10.28
CA ALA A 226 -4.71 12.01 9.32
C ALA A 226 -5.76 12.88 10.03
N SER A 227 -6.47 12.33 11.04
CA SER A 227 -7.45 13.11 11.81
C SER A 227 -6.81 14.31 12.49
N ARG A 228 -5.63 14.14 13.11
CA ARG A 228 -4.94 15.25 13.78
C ARG A 228 -4.42 16.29 12.81
N LEU A 229 -3.88 15.87 11.67
CA LEU A 229 -3.40 16.78 10.64
C LEU A 229 -4.55 17.61 10.07
N LEU A 230 -5.67 16.98 9.71
CA LEU A 230 -6.84 17.66 9.14
C LEU A 230 -7.61 18.49 10.17
N GLN A 231 -7.56 18.13 11.45
CA GLN A 231 -8.11 18.98 12.51
C GLN A 231 -7.32 20.29 12.65
N CYS A 232 -6.00 20.23 12.50
CA CYS A 232 -5.11 21.38 12.74
C CYS A 232 -4.83 22.23 11.50
N PHE A 233 -4.93 21.66 10.30
CA PHE A 233 -4.47 22.27 9.07
C PHE A 233 -5.48 22.12 7.95
N HIS A 234 -5.56 23.17 7.14
CA HIS A 234 -6.20 23.12 5.83
C HIS A 234 -5.11 23.07 4.75
N PHE A 235 -5.07 21.97 4.00
CA PHE A 235 -4.11 21.76 2.93
C PHE A 235 -4.57 22.45 1.65
N SER A 236 -3.72 23.32 1.11
CA SER A 236 -3.94 24.00 -0.17
C SER A 236 -2.63 24.10 -0.94
N VAL A 237 -2.73 24.24 -2.27
CA VAL A 237 -1.58 24.47 -3.13
C VAL A 237 -1.11 25.93 -2.96
N PRO A 238 0.19 26.19 -2.77
CA PRO A 238 0.70 27.56 -2.69
C PRO A 238 0.33 28.39 -3.94
N PRO A 239 0.12 29.70 -3.80
CA PRO A 239 -0.16 30.57 -4.94
C PRO A 239 0.91 30.45 -6.02
N GLY A 240 0.49 30.12 -7.25
CA GLY A 240 1.39 29.98 -8.40
C GLY A 240 2.08 28.60 -8.55
N ALA A 241 1.84 27.67 -7.63
CA ALA A 241 2.27 26.28 -7.79
C ALA A 241 1.18 25.43 -8.47
N SER A 242 1.59 24.34 -9.12
CA SER A 242 0.68 23.34 -9.67
C SER A 242 0.33 22.28 -8.63
N LEU A 243 -0.81 21.61 -8.81
CA LEU A 243 -1.16 20.42 -8.05
C LEU A 243 -0.07 19.33 -8.22
N PRO A 244 0.18 18.52 -7.18
CA PRO A 244 1.11 17.39 -7.31
C PRO A 244 0.55 16.40 -8.33
N GLU A 245 1.42 15.80 -9.14
CA GLU A 245 1.00 14.75 -10.06
C GLU A 245 0.54 13.51 -9.29
N LEU A 246 -0.60 12.94 -9.70
CA LEU A 246 -1.11 11.70 -9.11
C LEU A 246 -0.67 10.44 -9.89
N GLY A 247 0.26 10.59 -10.84
CA GLY A 247 0.76 9.53 -11.70
C GLY A 247 1.57 8.46 -10.97
N HIS A 248 1.83 7.34 -11.63
CA HIS A 248 2.55 6.19 -11.06
C HIS A 248 4.04 6.46 -10.73
N GLU A 249 4.59 7.57 -11.22
CA GLU A 249 6.01 7.92 -11.10
C GLU A 249 6.41 8.33 -9.67
N CYS A 250 5.46 8.77 -8.85
CA CYS A 250 5.72 9.26 -7.50
C CYS A 250 6.25 8.21 -6.52
N MET A 251 6.14 6.90 -6.80
CA MET A 251 6.75 5.86 -5.95
C MET A 251 8.29 5.87 -5.99
N ASN A 252 8.91 6.40 -7.05
CA ASN A 252 10.37 6.48 -7.15
C ASN A 252 10.95 7.75 -6.51
N ALA A 253 10.12 8.73 -6.15
CA ALA A 253 10.59 10.01 -5.63
C ALA A 253 11.20 9.90 -4.21
N CYS A 254 10.71 8.99 -3.37
CA CYS A 254 11.23 8.86 -2.00
C CYS A 254 12.59 8.11 -1.91
N VAL A 255 12.96 7.36 -2.96
CA VAL A 255 14.27 6.68 -3.05
C VAL A 255 15.31 7.55 -3.79
N CYS A 256 14.88 8.46 -4.66
CA CYS A 256 15.80 9.23 -5.51
C CYS A 256 16.39 10.49 -4.85
N GLU A 257 15.72 11.13 -3.89
CA GLU A 257 16.26 12.35 -3.26
C GLU A 257 17.50 12.09 -2.39
N ARG A 258 17.57 10.94 -1.71
CA ARG A 258 18.77 10.57 -0.92
C ARG A 258 20.01 10.32 -1.80
N GLU A 259 19.87 9.81 -3.02
CA GLU A 259 21.00 9.67 -3.94
C GLU A 259 21.48 11.01 -4.52
N GLN A 260 20.58 11.99 -4.70
CA GLN A 260 20.96 13.31 -5.19
C GLN A 260 21.63 14.18 -4.12
N GLU A 261 21.23 14.07 -2.85
CA GLU A 261 21.91 14.76 -1.75
C GLU A 261 23.29 14.14 -1.45
N GLN A 262 23.44 12.82 -1.47
CA GLN A 262 24.75 12.18 -1.27
C GLN A 262 25.75 12.54 -2.38
N LYS A 263 25.28 12.72 -3.62
CA LYS A 263 26.11 13.22 -4.74
C LYS A 263 26.47 14.71 -4.58
N LYS A 264 25.61 15.54 -3.99
CA LYS A 264 25.93 16.96 -3.70
C LYS A 264 26.92 17.13 -2.55
N VAL A 265 26.82 16.30 -1.51
CA VAL A 265 27.75 16.35 -0.36
C VAL A 265 29.17 15.88 -0.74
N ASN A 266 29.30 14.91 -1.64
CA ASN A 266 30.60 14.42 -2.12
C ASN A 266 31.29 15.33 -3.16
N MET A 267 30.62 16.37 -3.68
CA MET A 267 31.24 17.34 -4.60
C MET A 267 31.77 18.60 -3.92
N LEU A 268 31.51 18.80 -2.61
CA LEU A 268 31.81 20.06 -1.92
C LEU A 268 32.99 20.02 -0.93
N ASN A 269 33.70 18.89 -0.79
CA ASN A 269 34.86 18.79 0.10
C ASN A 269 36.03 18.03 -0.51
N TRP A 270 36.95 18.73 -1.21
CA TRP A 270 38.41 18.47 -1.12
C TRP A 270 39.26 19.54 -1.85
N PRO A 271 39.99 20.42 -1.15
CA PRO A 271 41.08 21.19 -1.76
C PRO A 271 42.36 20.33 -1.83
N SER A 272 42.79 20.01 -3.03
CA SER A 272 44.08 19.35 -3.30
C SER A 272 45.24 20.26 -2.88
N LYS A 273 45.91 19.96 -1.76
CA LYS A 273 47.26 20.45 -1.49
C LYS A 273 48.22 19.77 -2.45
N LYS A 274 48.85 20.55 -3.33
CA LYS A 274 50.02 20.15 -4.12
C LYS A 274 51.22 19.99 -3.16
N ALA A 275 51.85 18.83 -3.16
CA ALA A 275 53.18 18.64 -2.59
C ALA A 275 54.20 18.79 -3.74
N THR A 276 55.07 19.78 -3.61
CA THR A 276 56.45 19.79 -4.12
C THR A 276 57.37 19.35 -3.00
#